data_AF-A0A4Q3ISF4-F1
#
_entry.id   AF-A0A4Q3ISF4-F1
#
_cell.length_a   1.000
_cell.length_b   1.000
_cell.length_c   1.000
_cell.angle_alpha   90.00
_cell.angle_beta   90.00
_cell.angle_gamma   90.00
#
_symmetry.space_group_name_H-M   'P 1'
#
loop_
_entity.id
_entity.type
_entity.pdbx_description
1 polymer ?
#
loop_
_entity_poly.entity_id
_entity_poly.type
_entity_poly.pdbx_seq_one_letter_code
_entity_poly.pdbx_strand_id
1 'polypeptide(L)'
;TSGELSPDVRAWEEANRRFHRLIVTPCAMPRLLTAIDDLHAASARFLFSAWRSDWEARTDHDHRAILAALRAGQVDEAAAILARHVQWIGSKPVRTAAGGTRDVFAIQG
;
A
#
# COMPACT_ATOMS: atom_id res chain seq x y z
N THR A 1 9.94 2.61 -15.10
CA THR A 1 10.19 1.54 -16.08
C THR A 1 11.24 0.62 -15.46
N SER A 2 10.96 -0.54 -14.86
CA SER A 2 10.05 -1.63 -15.25
C SER A 2 9.73 -2.58 -14.07
N GLY A 3 9.38 -2.06 -12.88
CA GLY A 3 9.09 -2.89 -11.70
C GLY A 3 7.61 -3.21 -11.43
N GLU A 4 6.68 -2.54 -12.11
CA GLU A 4 5.24 -2.57 -11.81
C GLU A 4 4.46 -3.73 -12.45
N LEU A 5 5.12 -4.74 -13.01
CA LEU A 5 4.46 -5.87 -13.70
C LEU A 5 5.25 -7.19 -13.52
N SER A 6 6.02 -7.31 -12.45
CA SER A 6 6.86 -8.48 -12.25
C SER A 6 6.06 -9.58 -11.55
N PRO A 7 5.94 -10.79 -12.12
CA PRO A 7 5.40 -11.96 -11.39
C PRO A 7 6.29 -12.37 -10.21
N ASP A 8 7.44 -11.71 -10.06
CA ASP A 8 8.31 -11.79 -8.88
C ASP A 8 7.84 -10.82 -7.80
N VAL A 9 7.20 -11.40 -6.77
CA VAL A 9 6.74 -10.72 -5.55
C VAL A 9 7.83 -9.82 -4.93
N ARG A 10 9.11 -10.19 -5.04
CA ARG A 10 10.21 -9.38 -4.51
C ARG A 10 10.39 -8.08 -5.27
N ALA A 11 10.27 -8.11 -6.59
CA ALA A 11 10.36 -6.92 -7.42
C ALA A 11 9.16 -6.00 -7.21
N TRP A 12 7.96 -6.56 -7.02
CA TRP A 12 6.78 -5.80 -6.63
C TRP A 12 6.94 -5.15 -5.25
N GLU A 13 7.44 -5.88 -4.25
CA GLU A 13 7.65 -5.35 -2.89
C GLU A 13 8.66 -4.21 -2.87
N GLU A 14 9.78 -4.35 -3.60
CA GLU A 14 10.77 -3.29 -3.75
C GLU A 14 10.16 -2.04 -4.42
N ALA A 15 9.36 -2.23 -5.47
CA ALA A 15 8.66 -1.12 -6.13
C ALA A 15 7.66 -0.42 -5.20
N ASN A 16 6.89 -1.20 -4.43
CA ASN A 16 5.95 -0.71 -3.42
C ASN A 16 6.66 0.12 -2.33
N ARG A 17 7.76 -0.41 -1.77
CA ARG A 17 8.58 0.28 -0.77
C ARG A 17 9.14 1.59 -1.31
N ARG A 18 9.68 1.57 -2.53
CA ARG A 18 10.20 2.77 -3.20
C ARG A 18 9.12 3.83 -3.39
N PHE A 19 7.91 3.44 -3.78
CA PHE A 19 6.77 4.36 -3.92
C PHE A 19 6.45 5.06 -2.59
N HIS A 20 6.27 4.30 -1.51
CA HIS A 20 5.96 4.91 -0.20
C HIS A 20 7.09 5.83 0.26
N ARG A 21 8.36 5.41 0.11
CA ARG A 21 9.53 6.24 0.43
C ARG A 21 9.50 7.59 -0.28
N LEU A 22 9.17 7.61 -1.58
CA LEU A 22 9.10 8.83 -2.37
C LEU A 22 8.08 9.85 -1.82
N ILE A 23 6.93 9.37 -1.35
CA ILE A 23 5.86 10.22 -0.81
C ILE A 23 6.24 10.85 0.53
N VAL A 24 6.88 10.07 1.42
CA VAL A 24 7.12 10.51 2.81
C VAL A 24 8.47 11.21 3.01
N THR A 25 9.44 11.03 2.12
CA THR A 25 10.77 11.65 2.22
C THR A 25 10.72 13.19 2.38
N PRO A 26 9.83 13.92 1.67
CA PRO A 26 9.70 15.38 1.85
C PRO A 26 9.30 15.82 3.26
N CYS A 27 8.73 14.93 4.09
CA CYS A 27 8.36 15.25 5.47
C CYS A 27 9.57 15.52 6.39
N ALA A 28 10.79 15.18 5.96
CA ALA A 28 12.06 15.51 6.63
C ALA A 28 12.12 15.13 8.14
N MET A 29 11.50 14.02 8.52
CA MET A 29 11.48 13.49 9.90
C MET A 29 12.24 12.15 9.98
N PRO A 30 13.57 12.14 10.23
CA PRO A 30 14.40 10.95 10.09
C PRO A 30 13.96 9.77 10.95
N ARG A 31 13.56 10.02 12.20
CA ARG A 31 13.08 8.97 13.12
C ARG A 31 11.79 8.30 12.63
N LEU A 32 10.88 9.09 12.06
CA LEU A 32 9.63 8.57 11.50
C LEU A 32 9.90 7.76 10.24
N LEU A 33 10.80 8.25 9.38
CA LEU A 33 11.19 7.55 8.15
C LEU A 33 11.79 6.17 8.46
N THR A 34 12.67 6.07 9.47
CA THR A 34 13.22 4.78 9.92
C THR A 34 12.12 3.84 10.43
N ALA A 35 11.18 4.33 11.25
CA ALA A 35 10.08 3.51 11.75
C ALA A 35 9.18 2.98 10.62
N ILE A 36 8.94 3.79 9.57
CA ILE A 36 8.20 3.37 8.38
C ILE A 36 8.96 2.31 7.58
N ASP A 37 10.29 2.47 7.41
CA ASP A 37 11.11 1.47 6.73
C ASP A 37 11.10 0.12 7.46
N ASP A 38 11.18 0.14 8.80
CA ASP A 38 11.12 -1.05 9.65
C ASP A 38 9.76 -1.74 9.55
N LEU A 39 8.67 -0.95 9.54
CA LEU A 39 7.32 -1.48 9.35
C LEU A 39 7.15 -2.14 7.99
N HIS A 40 7.69 -1.54 6.91
CA HIS A 40 7.68 -2.15 5.58
C HIS A 40 8.47 -3.48 5.54
N ALA A 41 9.62 -3.54 6.20
CA ALA A 41 10.40 -4.78 6.30
C ALA A 41 9.70 -5.88 7.11
N ALA A 42 8.92 -5.50 8.12
CA ALA A 42 8.07 -6.43 8.85
C ALA A 42 6.86 -6.87 8.02
N SER A 43 6.16 -5.95 7.35
CA SER A 43 4.98 -6.23 6.53
C SER A 43 5.29 -7.07 5.29
N ALA A 44 6.46 -6.88 4.69
CA ALA A 44 6.92 -7.67 3.54
C ALA A 44 6.92 -9.18 3.86
N ARG A 45 7.31 -9.58 5.07
CA ARG A 45 7.31 -11.00 5.50
C ARG A 45 5.91 -11.63 5.45
N PHE A 46 4.87 -10.86 5.76
CA PHE A 46 3.47 -11.31 5.69
C PHE A 46 2.93 -11.25 4.26
N LEU A 47 3.31 -10.24 3.48
CA LEU A 47 2.96 -10.16 2.06
C LEU A 47 3.49 -11.37 1.27
N PHE A 48 4.69 -11.86 1.60
CA PHE A 48 5.25 -13.06 0.98
C PHE A 48 4.52 -14.35 1.39
N SER A 49 3.90 -14.43 2.57
CA SER A 49 3.18 -15.64 3.02
C SER A 49 1.73 -15.71 2.52
N ALA A 50 1.08 -14.56 2.32
CA ALA A 50 -0.34 -14.47 1.97
C ALA A 50 -0.62 -13.89 0.56
N TRP A 51 0.38 -13.92 -0.32
CA TRP A 51 0.36 -13.28 -1.63
C TRP A 51 -0.86 -13.66 -2.49
N ARG A 52 -1.52 -12.66 -3.10
CA ARG A 52 -2.56 -12.85 -4.12
C ARG A 52 -2.45 -11.84 -5.26
N SER A 53 -2.68 -12.31 -6.49
CA SER A 53 -2.59 -11.51 -7.72
C SER A 53 -3.66 -10.42 -7.86
N ASP A 54 -4.78 -10.52 -7.14
CA ASP A 54 -5.83 -9.48 -7.12
C ASP A 54 -5.40 -8.22 -6.35
N TRP A 55 -4.40 -8.33 -5.46
CA TRP A 55 -3.88 -7.22 -4.67
C TRP A 55 -2.91 -6.36 -5.50
N GLU A 56 -2.04 -7.00 -6.27
CA GLU A 56 -1.09 -6.33 -7.19
C GLU A 56 -1.80 -5.37 -8.14
N ALA A 57 -2.79 -5.88 -8.89
CA ALA A 57 -3.50 -5.10 -9.90
C ALA A 57 -4.19 -3.84 -9.35
N ARG A 58 -4.69 -3.91 -8.10
CA ARG A 58 -5.34 -2.76 -7.44
C ARG A 58 -4.33 -1.78 -6.85
N THR A 59 -3.32 -2.26 -6.13
CA THR A 59 -2.26 -1.42 -5.56
C THR A 59 -1.55 -0.63 -6.67
N ASP A 60 -1.27 -1.26 -7.80
CA ASP A 60 -0.65 -0.60 -8.95
C ASP A 60 -1.54 0.50 -9.55
N HIS A 61 -2.85 0.29 -9.58
CA HIS A 61 -3.80 1.31 -10.04
C HIS A 61 -3.79 2.53 -9.11
N ASP A 62 -3.88 2.30 -7.80
CA ASP A 62 -3.88 3.38 -6.80
C ASP A 62 -2.55 4.16 -6.83
N HIS A 63 -1.41 3.47 -6.91
CA HIS A 63 -0.10 4.11 -6.99
C HIS A 63 0.03 5.02 -8.21
N ARG A 64 -0.43 4.56 -9.38
CA ARG A 64 -0.44 5.38 -10.59
C ARG A 64 -1.34 6.60 -10.45
N ALA A 65 -2.52 6.45 -9.84
CA ALA A 65 -3.44 7.56 -9.59
C ALA A 65 -2.83 8.61 -8.63
N ILE A 66 -2.19 8.18 -7.55
CA ILE A 66 -1.51 9.07 -6.59
C ILE A 66 -0.37 9.83 -7.28
N LEU A 67 0.49 9.14 -8.04
CA LEU A 67 1.59 9.79 -8.77
C LEU A 67 1.07 10.79 -9.82
N ALA A 68 -0.03 10.48 -10.51
CA ALA A 68 -0.64 11.39 -11.46
C ALA A 68 -1.16 12.67 -10.79
N ALA A 69 -1.88 12.53 -9.66
CA ALA A 69 -2.38 13.67 -8.88
C ALA A 69 -1.23 14.53 -8.33
N LEU A 70 -0.18 13.91 -7.78
CA LEU A 70 1.01 14.63 -7.29
C LEU A 70 1.72 15.40 -8.41
N ARG A 71 1.89 14.79 -9.60
CA ARG A 71 2.50 15.46 -10.77
C ARG A 71 1.64 16.62 -11.28
N ALA A 72 0.33 16.54 -11.14
CA ALA A 72 -0.60 17.61 -11.48
C ALA A 72 -0.72 18.70 -10.40
N GLY A 73 -0.02 18.56 -9.26
CA GLY A 73 -0.12 19.49 -8.12
C GLY A 73 -1.42 19.37 -7.32
N GLN A 74 -2.21 18.31 -7.55
CA GLN A 74 -3.50 18.06 -6.91
C GLN A 74 -3.30 17.35 -5.56
N VAL A 75 -2.77 18.08 -4.58
CA VAL A 75 -2.35 17.52 -3.28
C VAL A 75 -3.52 16.90 -2.52
N ASP A 76 -4.67 17.56 -2.47
CA ASP A 76 -5.84 17.06 -1.73
C ASP A 76 -6.40 15.76 -2.33
N GLU A 77 -6.41 15.66 -3.66
CA GLU A 77 -6.83 14.44 -4.36
C GLU A 77 -5.83 13.30 -4.11
N ALA A 78 -4.52 13.59 -4.20
CA ALA A 78 -3.49 12.61 -3.89
C ALA A 78 -3.62 12.09 -2.45
N ALA A 79 -3.90 12.99 -1.48
CA ALA A 79 -4.11 12.62 -0.09
C ALA A 79 -5.39 11.78 0.10
N ALA A 80 -6.48 12.13 -0.59
CA ALA A 80 -7.74 11.37 -0.54
C ALA A 80 -7.58 9.96 -1.11
N ILE A 81 -6.88 9.80 -2.24
CA ILE A 81 -6.58 8.49 -2.81
C ILE A 81 -5.71 7.68 -1.85
N LEU A 82 -4.63 8.27 -1.32
CA LEU A 82 -3.73 7.62 -0.38
C LEU A 82 -4.44 7.17 0.91
N ALA A 83 -5.35 7.98 1.44
CA ALA A 83 -6.13 7.63 2.63
C ALA A 83 -7.00 6.40 2.41
N ARG A 84 -7.71 6.34 1.27
CA ARG A 84 -8.52 5.16 0.89
C ARG A 84 -7.66 3.92 0.68
N HIS A 85 -6.50 4.09 0.04
CA HIS A 85 -5.55 3.02 -0.22
C HIS A 85 -5.08 2.35 1.09
N VAL A 86 -4.66 3.14 2.08
CA VAL A 86 -4.21 2.63 3.39
C VAL A 86 -5.35 1.95 4.17
N GLN A 87 -6.55 2.54 4.15
CA GLN A 87 -7.71 1.95 4.84
C GLN A 87 -8.10 0.59 4.28
N TRP A 88 -8.03 0.42 2.97
CA TRP A 88 -8.44 -0.82 2.31
C TRP A 88 -7.42 -1.95 2.50
N ILE A 89 -6.13 -1.62 2.55
CA ILE A 89 -5.07 -2.59 2.90
C ILE A 89 -5.20 -3.01 4.38
N GLY A 90 -5.61 -2.09 5.27
CA GLY A 90 -5.78 -2.36 6.70
C GLY A 90 -7.07 -3.10 7.06
N SER A 91 -8.16 -2.87 6.34
CA SER A 91 -9.50 -3.34 6.71
C SER A 91 -10.22 -3.95 5.52
N LYS A 92 -10.50 -5.26 5.59
CA LYS A 92 -11.46 -5.90 4.69
C LYS A 92 -12.79 -6.08 5.42
N PRO A 93 -13.90 -5.52 4.93
CA PRO A 93 -15.21 -5.81 5.48
C PRO A 93 -15.53 -7.29 5.21
N VAL A 94 -15.66 -8.06 6.28
CA VAL A 94 -16.10 -9.46 6.20
C VAL A 94 -17.58 -9.50 6.56
N ARG A 95 -18.39 -10.08 5.68
CA ARG A 95 -19.78 -10.42 6.01
C ARG A 95 -19.76 -11.57 7.00
N THR A 96 -20.25 -11.31 8.20
CA THR A 96 -20.44 -12.36 9.20
C THR A 96 -21.61 -13.25 8.81
N ALA A 97 -21.59 -14.52 9.25
CA ALA A 97 -22.69 -15.46 9.03
C ALA A 97 -24.04 -14.95 9.61
N ALA A 98 -23.99 -14.02 10.56
CA ALA A 98 -25.16 -13.36 11.16
C ALA A 98 -25.69 -12.15 10.35
N GLY A 99 -25.14 -11.87 9.16
CA GLY A 99 -25.61 -10.79 8.28
C GLY A 99 -25.06 -9.39 8.58
N GLY A 100 -24.26 -9.21 9.63
CA GLY A 100 -23.57 -7.95 9.93
C GLY A 100 -22.23 -7.81 9.19
N THR A 101 -21.88 -6.58 8.83
CA THR A 101 -20.54 -6.22 8.30
C THR A 101 -19.62 -5.91 9.47
N ARG A 102 -18.46 -6.58 9.54
CA ARG A 102 -17.38 -6.25 10.49
C ARG A 102 -16.13 -5.85 9.73
N ASP A 103 -15.50 -4.78 10.16
CA ASP A 103 -14.15 -4.42 9.74
C ASP A 103 -13.17 -5.35 10.45
N VAL A 104 -12.54 -6.23 9.68
CA VAL A 104 -11.51 -7.13 10.18
C VAL A 104 -10.17 -6.62 9.65
N PHE A 105 -9.23 -6.38 10.56
CA PHE A 105 -7.81 -6.31 10.24
C PHE A 105 -7.38 -7.69 9.78
N ALA A 106 -7.54 -7.95 8.49
CA ALA A 106 -7.21 -9.23 7.90
C ALA A 106 -5.73 -9.24 7.52
N ILE A 107 -4.86 -9.36 8.53
CA ILE A 107 -3.52 -9.91 8.30
C ILE A 107 -3.68 -11.42 8.40
N GLN A 108 -4.13 -12.01 7.30
CA GLN A 108 -4.21 -13.47 7.16
C GLN A 108 -2.77 -13.95 6.91
N GLY A 109 -2.22 -14.70 7.88
CA GLY A 109 -0.83 -15.16 7.89
C GLY A 109 -0.48 -16.12 6.76
#